data_AF-A0A3S7KJS5-F1
#
_entry.id   AF-A0A3S7KJS5-F1
#
_cell.length_a   1.000
_cell.length_b   1.000
_cell.length_c   1.000
_cell.angle_alpha   90.00
_cell.angle_beta   90.00
_cell.angle_gamma   90.00
#
_symmetry.space_group_name_H-M   'P 1'
#
loop_
_entity.id
_entity.type
_entity.pdbx_description
1 polymer ?
#
loop_
_entity_poly.entity_id
_entity_poly.type
_entity_poly.pdbx_seq_one_letter_code
_entity_poly.pdbx_strand_id
1 'polypeptide(L)'
;MPDGNAKIIVGASPVAAGRRHTYLLFEHSDGSQQVVRGGPDTQPEGNALSNLAGSTLLGSDNYGHIQVDAAPYEPPQQFVSQRQADGSHARVPLDQARLDDPALQRNAEGKVMVGEQRSPDWPFPGETHERQVVWQGSDQELEKKLAAAKAAGQQINDAQMEYSPLYNNSNGVTSTLMKAADITPSLPKDKDGKTVDAPDFGENLHQDVGLGSHRSGYWFDGKQWYDGDDRRIQPPRDGEKTVPLDPDAKSHSGSGPLRISANDGEAPRQGGNAGFSTGDAELDRMASALYAGDDAAFNRATANIAQSPEVAALAQQDQAAHEQAQVQAQNADAAQRQQPAQQPHARSMDA
;
A
#
# COMPACT_ATOMS: atom_id res chain seq x y z
N MET A 1 -4.97 -29.68 -12.77
CA MET A 1 -4.69 -30.45 -11.56
C MET A 1 -3.67 -29.63 -10.77
N PRO A 2 -3.93 -29.26 -9.51
CA PRO A 2 -2.91 -28.61 -8.69
C PRO A 2 -1.69 -29.54 -8.60
N ASP A 3 -0.49 -28.96 -8.61
CA ASP A 3 0.79 -29.70 -8.66
C ASP A 3 1.08 -30.51 -7.38
N GLY A 4 0.11 -30.61 -6.46
CA GLY A 4 0.16 -31.38 -5.21
C GLY A 4 1.00 -30.76 -4.09
N ASN A 5 1.66 -29.63 -4.34
CA ASN A 5 2.52 -28.95 -3.37
C ASN A 5 1.86 -27.70 -2.81
N ALA A 6 2.11 -27.43 -1.53
CA ALA A 6 1.77 -26.19 -0.88
C ALA A 6 2.62 -25.04 -1.45
N LYS A 7 2.06 -23.82 -1.49
CA LYS A 7 2.69 -22.66 -2.12
C LYS A 7 2.45 -21.41 -1.29
N ILE A 8 3.42 -20.50 -1.31
CA ILE A 8 3.22 -19.11 -0.90
C ILE A 8 3.35 -18.27 -2.15
N ILE A 9 2.32 -17.46 -2.38
CA ILE A 9 2.19 -16.61 -3.55
C ILE A 9 2.15 -15.17 -3.05
N VAL A 10 3.02 -14.32 -3.60
CA VAL A 10 2.86 -12.89 -3.50
C VAL A 10 1.97 -12.44 -4.66
N GLY A 11 0.92 -11.70 -4.35
CA GLY A 11 0.06 -11.06 -5.34
C GLY A 11 0.19 -9.55 -5.27
N ALA A 12 -0.02 -8.87 -6.39
CA ALA A 12 -0.15 -7.43 -6.46
C ALA A 12 -1.49 -7.07 -7.10
N SER A 13 -2.35 -6.36 -6.36
CA SER A 13 -3.61 -5.84 -6.88
C SER A 13 -3.45 -4.38 -7.32
N PRO A 14 -4.08 -3.96 -8.44
CA PRO A 14 -4.13 -2.56 -8.81
C PRO A 14 -4.93 -1.75 -7.79
N VAL A 15 -4.40 -0.59 -7.41
CA VAL A 15 -5.12 0.47 -6.69
C VAL A 15 -5.13 1.74 -7.53
N ALA A 16 -5.82 2.78 -7.08
CA ALA A 16 -5.93 4.05 -7.80
C ALA A 16 -4.54 4.66 -8.15
N ALA A 17 -4.50 5.45 -9.23
CA ALA A 17 -3.30 6.13 -9.73
C ALA A 17 -2.13 5.21 -10.12
N GLY A 18 -2.42 3.96 -10.53
CA GLY A 18 -1.39 3.03 -11.05
C GLY A 18 -0.51 2.40 -9.98
N ARG A 19 -0.76 2.70 -8.69
CA ARG A 19 -0.09 2.05 -7.57
C ARG A 19 -0.59 0.61 -7.41
N ARG A 20 0.20 -0.22 -6.73
CA ARG A 20 -0.11 -1.63 -6.48
C ARG A 20 -0.07 -1.94 -4.99
N HIS A 21 -1.03 -2.72 -4.51
CA HIS A 21 -1.08 -3.23 -3.14
C HIS A 21 -0.73 -4.71 -3.13
N THR A 22 0.25 -5.08 -2.33
CA THR A 22 0.75 -6.46 -2.26
C THR A 22 0.08 -7.26 -1.14
N TYR A 23 -0.08 -8.57 -1.34
CA TYR A 23 -0.63 -9.49 -0.35
C TYR A 23 0.05 -10.85 -0.44
N LEU A 24 -0.05 -11.65 0.63
CA LEU A 24 0.40 -13.04 0.63
C LEU A 24 -0.80 -13.99 0.61
N LEU A 25 -0.72 -14.99 -0.26
CA LEU A 25 -1.65 -16.10 -0.35
C LEU A 25 -0.90 -17.39 0.01
N PHE A 26 -1.33 -18.06 1.06
CA PHE A 26 -0.86 -19.36 1.49
C PHE A 26 -1.84 -20.40 0.93
N GLU A 27 -1.39 -21.18 -0.05
CA GLU A 27 -2.18 -22.20 -0.74
C GLU A 27 -1.70 -23.59 -0.30
N HIS A 28 -2.60 -24.37 0.30
CA HIS A 28 -2.36 -25.76 0.67
C HIS A 28 -2.42 -26.69 -0.54
N SER A 29 -1.88 -27.89 -0.38
CA SER A 29 -1.89 -28.93 -1.43
C SER A 29 -3.30 -29.32 -1.89
N ASP A 30 -4.30 -29.16 -1.03
CA ASP A 30 -5.73 -29.41 -1.32
C ASP A 30 -6.43 -28.25 -2.06
N GLY A 31 -5.72 -27.15 -2.29
CA GLY A 31 -6.23 -25.94 -2.94
C GLY A 31 -6.95 -24.97 -2.01
N SER A 32 -7.05 -25.27 -0.71
CA SER A 32 -7.49 -24.28 0.27
C SER A 32 -6.48 -23.15 0.39
N GLN A 33 -6.97 -21.94 0.64
CA GLN A 33 -6.17 -20.73 0.58
C GLN A 33 -6.46 -19.81 1.77
N GLN A 34 -5.39 -19.24 2.35
CA GLN A 34 -5.48 -18.16 3.33
C GLN A 34 -4.73 -16.93 2.83
N VAL A 35 -5.36 -15.76 2.92
CA VAL A 35 -4.72 -14.48 2.67
C VAL A 35 -4.18 -13.92 3.98
N VAL A 36 -2.98 -13.36 3.94
CA VAL A 36 -2.44 -12.51 5.02
C VAL A 36 -2.04 -11.16 4.42
N ARG A 37 -2.55 -10.06 4.98
CA ARG A 37 -2.35 -8.71 4.43
C ARG A 37 -2.39 -7.64 5.52
N GLY A 38 -1.59 -6.58 5.34
CA GLY A 38 -1.68 -5.33 6.08
C GLY A 38 -2.52 -4.26 5.35
N GLY A 39 -3.33 -3.52 6.10
CA GLY A 39 -4.13 -2.39 5.65
C GLY A 39 -4.46 -1.43 6.81
N PRO A 40 -5.29 -0.39 6.60
CA PRO A 40 -5.78 0.45 7.70
C PRO A 40 -6.77 -0.32 8.58
N ASP A 41 -6.79 -0.04 9.88
CA ASP A 41 -7.72 -0.61 10.88
C ASP A 41 -9.16 -0.08 10.77
N THR A 42 -9.33 1.06 10.11
CA THR A 42 -10.61 1.76 9.93
C THR A 42 -11.05 1.70 8.48
N GLN A 43 -12.32 1.38 8.24
CA GLN A 43 -12.95 1.83 7.01
C GLN A 43 -12.98 3.36 7.09
N PRO A 44 -12.31 4.10 6.21
CA PRO A 44 -12.44 5.55 6.22
C PRO A 44 -13.90 5.88 5.93
N GLU A 45 -14.65 6.33 6.94
CA GLU A 45 -15.90 7.01 6.67
C GLU A 45 -15.57 8.29 5.89
N GLY A 46 -16.23 8.49 4.74
CA GLY A 46 -16.06 9.69 3.91
C GLY A 46 -15.25 9.51 2.62
N ASN A 47 -14.96 10.63 1.94
CA ASN A 47 -14.29 10.66 0.64
C ASN A 47 -12.77 10.47 0.80
N ALA A 48 -12.20 9.48 0.09
CA ALA A 48 -10.77 9.20 0.04
C ALA A 48 -9.88 10.44 -0.26
N LEU A 49 -10.37 11.41 -1.04
CA LEU A 49 -9.66 12.67 -1.29
C LEU A 49 -9.61 13.59 -0.06
N SER A 50 -10.67 13.63 0.75
CA SER A 50 -10.71 14.42 1.99
C SER A 50 -9.80 13.80 3.05
N ASN A 51 -9.75 12.47 3.12
CA ASN A 51 -8.88 11.75 4.06
C ASN A 51 -7.41 11.83 3.63
N LEU A 52 -7.12 11.82 2.33
CA LEU A 52 -5.78 12.05 1.78
C LEU A 52 -5.28 13.50 2.00
N ALA A 53 -6.16 14.50 1.87
CA ALA A 53 -5.83 15.90 2.13
C ALA A 53 -5.53 16.17 3.62
N GLY A 54 -6.21 15.47 4.54
CA GLY A 54 -5.89 15.51 5.98
C GLY A 54 -4.58 14.81 6.33
N SER A 55 -4.30 13.66 5.70
CA SER A 55 -3.07 12.88 5.91
C SER A 55 -1.81 13.57 5.38
N THR A 56 -1.91 14.30 4.27
CA THR A 56 -0.76 15.00 3.63
C THR A 56 -0.32 16.28 4.32
N LEU A 57 -1.20 16.97 5.03
CA LEU A 57 -0.94 18.31 5.56
C LEU A 57 -0.84 18.38 7.09
N LEU A 58 -1.32 17.37 7.82
CA LEU A 58 -1.53 17.49 9.27
C LEU A 58 -1.19 16.25 10.10
N GLY A 59 -0.82 15.11 9.49
CA GLY A 59 -0.66 13.86 10.24
C GLY A 59 -1.97 13.41 10.90
N SER A 60 -3.10 13.54 10.20
CA SER A 60 -4.41 13.21 10.77
C SER A 60 -4.61 11.69 10.90
N ASP A 61 -5.09 11.26 12.07
CA ASP A 61 -5.50 9.89 12.49
C ASP A 61 -6.57 9.19 11.62
N ASN A 62 -6.92 9.72 10.45
CA ASN A 62 -8.11 9.31 9.69
C ASN A 62 -8.01 7.93 9.02
N TYR A 63 -6.81 7.34 8.95
CA TYR A 63 -6.61 5.97 8.50
C TYR A 63 -6.23 5.01 9.63
N GLY A 64 -6.17 5.52 10.88
CA GLY A 64 -5.80 4.80 12.08
C GLY A 64 -4.46 4.06 11.97
N HIS A 65 -4.42 2.85 12.52
CA HIS A 65 -3.22 2.04 12.59
C HIS A 65 -3.15 0.99 11.47
N ILE A 66 -1.95 0.48 11.21
CA ILE A 66 -1.76 -0.72 10.41
C ILE A 66 -2.41 -1.89 11.12
N GLN A 67 -3.37 -2.51 10.45
CA GLN A 67 -3.99 -3.77 10.83
C GLN A 67 -3.54 -4.87 9.87
N VAL A 68 -3.02 -5.95 10.41
CA VAL A 68 -2.65 -7.18 9.69
C VAL A 68 -3.67 -8.26 10.01
N ASP A 69 -4.40 -8.67 8.98
CA ASP A 69 -5.44 -9.69 9.08
C ASP A 69 -5.07 -10.95 8.31
N ALA A 70 -5.58 -12.07 8.80
CA ALA A 70 -5.50 -13.36 8.12
C ALA A 70 -6.89 -14.00 8.02
N ALA A 71 -7.30 -14.36 6.81
CA ALA A 71 -8.62 -14.94 6.56
C ALA A 71 -8.55 -15.98 5.42
N PRO A 72 -9.48 -16.94 5.38
CA PRO A 72 -9.68 -17.75 4.17
C PRO A 72 -9.86 -16.84 2.96
N TYR A 73 -9.21 -17.19 1.85
CA TYR A 73 -9.45 -16.50 0.59
C TYR A 73 -10.84 -16.91 0.06
N GLU A 74 -11.75 -15.95 -0.09
CA GLU A 74 -13.00 -16.17 -0.81
C GLU A 74 -12.95 -15.42 -2.14
N PRO A 75 -13.06 -16.11 -3.29
CA PRO A 75 -13.16 -15.41 -4.56
C PRO A 75 -14.43 -14.53 -4.55
N PRO A 76 -14.44 -13.36 -5.22
CA PRO A 76 -15.63 -12.51 -5.22
C PRO A 76 -16.88 -13.26 -5.64
N GLN A 77 -17.93 -13.07 -4.86
CA GLN A 77 -19.19 -13.78 -5.02
C GLN A 77 -20.24 -12.83 -5.58
N GLN A 78 -20.91 -13.26 -6.63
CA GLN A 78 -22.12 -12.59 -7.07
C GLN A 78 -23.25 -12.92 -6.09
N PHE A 79 -24.05 -11.92 -5.74
CA PHE A 79 -25.19 -12.08 -4.85
C PHE A 79 -26.42 -11.39 -5.43
N VAL A 80 -27.59 -11.79 -4.94
CA VAL A 80 -28.85 -11.10 -5.19
C VAL A 80 -29.40 -10.60 -3.86
N SER A 81 -30.12 -9.49 -3.91
CA SER A 81 -30.81 -8.94 -2.74
C SER A 81 -32.20 -9.55 -2.64
N GLN A 82 -32.47 -10.29 -1.57
CA GLN A 82 -33.77 -10.91 -1.30
C GLN A 82 -34.46 -10.18 -0.14
N ARG A 83 -35.65 -9.65 -0.40
CA ARG A 83 -36.48 -9.02 0.61
C ARG A 83 -37.04 -10.07 1.58
N GLN A 84 -36.82 -9.85 2.87
CA GLN A 84 -37.30 -10.71 3.94
C GLN A 84 -38.72 -10.31 4.36
N ALA A 85 -39.40 -11.18 5.13
CA ALA A 85 -40.76 -10.95 5.59
C ALA A 85 -40.93 -9.72 6.49
N ASP A 86 -39.86 -9.33 7.21
CA ASP A 86 -39.79 -8.12 8.04
C ASP A 86 -39.51 -6.84 7.24
N GLY A 87 -39.35 -6.95 5.92
CA GLY A 87 -39.02 -5.84 5.03
C GLY A 87 -37.53 -5.52 4.90
N SER A 88 -36.65 -6.22 5.64
CA SER A 88 -35.20 -6.14 5.47
C SER A 88 -34.75 -6.82 4.17
N HIS A 89 -33.46 -6.69 3.84
CA HIS A 89 -32.86 -7.36 2.68
C HIS A 89 -31.73 -8.26 3.13
N ALA A 90 -31.76 -9.52 2.70
CA ALA A 90 -30.65 -10.45 2.84
C ALA A 90 -29.88 -10.54 1.53
N ARG A 91 -28.57 -10.73 1.62
CA ARG A 91 -27.73 -11.09 0.47
C ARG A 91 -27.73 -12.60 0.35
N VAL A 92 -28.10 -13.11 -0.81
CA VAL A 92 -28.08 -14.54 -1.13
C VAL A 92 -27.07 -14.76 -2.26
N PRO A 93 -26.09 -15.67 -2.11
CA PRO A 93 -25.19 -16.03 -3.21
C PRO A 93 -25.97 -16.39 -4.48
N LEU A 94 -25.53 -15.90 -5.64
CA LEU A 94 -26.27 -16.05 -6.89
C LEU A 94 -26.48 -17.52 -7.28
N ASP A 95 -25.50 -18.37 -7.00
CA ASP A 95 -25.55 -19.81 -7.24
C ASP A 95 -26.53 -20.56 -6.31
N GLN A 96 -26.92 -19.94 -5.19
CA GLN A 96 -27.90 -20.45 -4.23
C GLN A 96 -29.28 -19.80 -4.42
N ALA A 97 -29.38 -18.76 -5.24
CA ALA A 97 -30.61 -18.00 -5.43
C ALA A 97 -31.58 -18.67 -6.42
N ARG A 98 -32.85 -18.69 -6.05
CA ARG A 98 -33.94 -19.05 -6.95
C ARG A 98 -34.37 -17.84 -7.77
N LEU A 99 -33.89 -17.73 -9.02
CA LEU A 99 -34.09 -16.53 -9.86
C LEU A 99 -35.57 -16.23 -10.22
N ASP A 100 -36.48 -17.18 -9.98
CA ASP A 100 -37.93 -17.03 -10.11
C ASP A 100 -38.60 -16.45 -8.84
N ASP A 101 -37.87 -16.31 -7.74
CA ASP A 101 -38.41 -15.81 -6.47
C ASP A 101 -38.84 -14.33 -6.59
N PRO A 102 -40.12 -14.01 -6.29
CA PRO A 102 -40.62 -12.64 -6.33
C PRO A 102 -40.05 -11.74 -5.23
N ALA A 103 -39.43 -12.31 -4.19
CA ALA A 103 -38.76 -11.56 -3.14
C ALA A 103 -37.42 -10.96 -3.58
N LEU A 104 -36.87 -11.40 -4.72
CA LEU A 104 -35.63 -10.85 -5.27
C LEU A 104 -35.85 -9.44 -5.83
N GLN A 105 -34.91 -8.53 -5.53
CA GLN A 105 -34.89 -7.21 -6.14
C GLN A 105 -34.67 -7.31 -7.65
N ARG A 106 -35.44 -6.52 -8.39
CA ARG A 106 -35.42 -6.46 -9.85
C ARG A 106 -35.28 -5.02 -10.32
N ASN A 107 -34.60 -4.84 -11.44
CA ASN A 107 -34.50 -3.55 -12.11
C ASN A 107 -35.81 -3.19 -12.85
N ALA A 108 -35.84 -2.03 -13.51
CA ALA A 108 -37.02 -1.55 -14.23
C ALA A 108 -37.47 -2.47 -15.37
N GLU A 109 -36.57 -3.26 -15.95
CA GLU A 109 -36.85 -4.25 -16.99
C GLU A 109 -37.30 -5.61 -16.42
N GLY A 110 -37.47 -5.73 -15.10
CA GLY A 110 -37.89 -6.96 -14.43
C GLY A 110 -36.78 -8.01 -14.25
N LYS A 111 -35.51 -7.66 -14.55
CA LYS A 111 -34.36 -8.56 -14.38
C LYS A 111 -33.86 -8.50 -12.94
N VAL A 112 -33.46 -9.65 -12.40
CA VAL A 112 -32.87 -9.74 -11.06
C VAL A 112 -31.62 -8.87 -11.00
N MET A 113 -31.54 -8.03 -9.97
CA MET A 113 -30.35 -7.22 -9.73
C MET A 113 -29.29 -8.10 -9.08
N VAL A 114 -28.16 -8.24 -9.77
CA VAL A 114 -26.99 -8.96 -9.28
C VAL A 114 -25.99 -7.93 -8.76
N GLY A 115 -25.67 -8.04 -7.47
CA GLY A 115 -24.54 -7.35 -6.85
C GLY A 115 -23.31 -8.26 -6.81
N GLU A 116 -22.16 -7.68 -6.54
CA GLU A 116 -20.91 -8.41 -6.33
C GLU A 116 -20.38 -8.07 -4.95
N GLN A 117 -20.19 -9.09 -4.11
CA GLN A 117 -19.58 -8.93 -2.80
C GLN A 117 -18.10 -9.21 -2.97
N ARG A 118 -17.33 -8.17 -2.70
CA ARG A 118 -15.88 -8.18 -2.72
C ARG A 118 -15.41 -7.99 -1.30
N SER A 119 -14.47 -8.80 -0.87
CA SER A 119 -13.63 -8.33 0.22
C SER A 119 -12.81 -7.16 -0.29
N PRO A 120 -12.62 -6.09 0.52
CA PRO A 120 -12.21 -4.78 0.04
C PRO A 120 -10.94 -4.73 -0.82
N ASP A 121 -10.12 -5.78 -0.82
CA ASP A 121 -8.83 -5.79 -1.49
C ASP A 121 -8.43 -7.17 -2.01
N TRP A 122 -9.42 -8.01 -2.32
CA TRP A 122 -9.17 -9.33 -2.86
C TRP A 122 -9.24 -9.34 -4.38
N PRO A 123 -8.42 -10.18 -5.05
CA PRO A 123 -8.40 -10.27 -6.49
C PRO A 123 -9.77 -10.56 -7.10
N PHE A 124 -10.14 -9.81 -8.16
CA PHE A 124 -11.40 -10.02 -8.85
C PHE A 124 -11.39 -11.32 -9.68
N PRO A 125 -12.53 -11.97 -9.90
CA PRO A 125 -12.62 -13.11 -10.80
C PRO A 125 -12.31 -12.66 -12.24
N GLY A 126 -11.24 -13.20 -12.82
CA GLY A 126 -10.79 -12.84 -14.17
C GLY A 126 -9.83 -11.64 -14.24
N GLU A 127 -9.55 -10.98 -13.12
CA GLU A 127 -8.40 -10.07 -13.09
C GLU A 127 -7.11 -10.89 -13.15
N THR A 128 -6.22 -10.53 -14.08
CA THR A 128 -4.85 -11.01 -14.08
C THR A 128 -4.08 -10.28 -13.00
N HIS A 129 -4.13 -10.82 -11.78
CA HIS A 129 -3.22 -10.39 -10.72
C HIS A 129 -1.84 -10.89 -11.08
N GLU A 130 -0.87 -9.98 -11.08
CA GLU A 130 0.52 -10.37 -11.13
C GLU A 130 0.79 -11.20 -9.86
N ARG A 131 1.05 -12.50 -10.07
CA ARG A 131 1.29 -13.46 -8.98
C ARG A 131 2.62 -14.13 -9.23
N GLN A 132 3.39 -14.26 -8.16
CA GLN A 132 4.62 -15.03 -8.17
C GLN A 132 4.58 -16.03 -7.04
N VAL A 133 4.83 -17.29 -7.37
CA VAL A 133 5.14 -18.30 -6.37
C VAL A 133 6.52 -17.96 -5.82
N VAL A 134 6.57 -17.56 -4.56
CA VAL A 134 7.80 -17.18 -3.85
C VAL A 134 8.34 -18.30 -2.99
N TRP A 135 7.53 -19.34 -2.77
CA TRP A 135 7.93 -20.55 -2.07
C TRP A 135 7.02 -21.73 -2.43
N GLN A 136 7.57 -22.95 -2.41
CA GLN A 136 6.85 -24.23 -2.55
C GLN A 136 7.38 -25.25 -1.54
N GLY A 137 6.52 -26.15 -1.05
CA GLY A 137 6.92 -27.23 -0.16
C GLY A 137 5.73 -28.09 0.31
N SER A 138 5.87 -28.68 1.50
CA SER A 138 4.81 -29.45 2.15
C SER A 138 3.83 -28.55 2.92
N ASP A 139 2.60 -29.05 3.15
CA ASP A 139 1.62 -28.33 4.00
C ASP A 139 2.16 -28.10 5.42
N GLN A 140 2.96 -29.03 5.96
CA GLN A 140 3.57 -28.86 7.27
C GLN A 140 4.55 -27.67 7.32
N GLU A 141 5.31 -27.46 6.24
CA GLU A 141 6.20 -26.30 6.14
C GLU A 141 5.42 -25.01 5.88
N LEU A 142 4.35 -25.08 5.07
CA LEU A 142 3.45 -23.96 4.84
C LEU A 142 2.86 -23.47 6.15
N GLU A 143 2.36 -24.37 7.00
CA GLU A 143 1.77 -24.02 8.30
C GLU A 143 2.77 -23.34 9.23
N LYS A 144 4.03 -23.76 9.24
CA LYS A 144 5.09 -23.08 10.01
C LYS A 144 5.32 -21.67 9.51
N LYS A 145 5.35 -21.47 8.19
CA LYS A 145 5.55 -20.16 7.57
C LYS A 145 4.35 -19.24 7.77
N LEU A 146 3.13 -19.78 7.67
CA LEU A 146 1.88 -19.08 7.95
C LEU A 146 1.83 -18.65 9.42
N ALA A 147 2.19 -19.53 10.35
CA ALA A 147 2.25 -19.20 11.78
C ALA A 147 3.27 -18.10 12.06
N ALA A 148 4.45 -18.13 11.42
CA ALA A 148 5.45 -17.09 11.56
C ALA A 148 4.96 -15.74 11.00
N ALA A 149 4.32 -15.74 9.83
CA ALA A 149 3.71 -14.53 9.26
C ALA A 149 2.59 -13.97 10.17
N LYS A 150 1.70 -14.83 10.69
CA LYS A 150 0.65 -14.41 11.64
C LYS A 150 1.23 -13.82 12.93
N ALA A 151 2.30 -14.42 13.47
CA ALA A 151 2.97 -13.91 14.66
C ALA A 151 3.62 -12.53 14.41
N ALA A 152 4.25 -12.34 13.24
CA ALA A 152 4.77 -11.03 12.84
C ALA A 152 3.64 -10.01 12.63
N GLY A 153 2.52 -10.41 12.01
CA GLY A 153 1.31 -9.60 11.89
C GLY A 153 0.76 -9.14 13.24
N GLN A 154 0.70 -10.04 14.22
CA GLN A 154 0.27 -9.68 15.57
C GLN A 154 1.22 -8.66 16.22
N GLN A 155 2.53 -8.80 16.07
CA GLN A 155 3.49 -7.81 16.60
C GLN A 155 3.31 -6.43 15.96
N ILE A 156 2.93 -6.38 14.68
CA ILE A 156 2.61 -5.13 13.98
C ILE A 156 1.33 -4.51 14.56
N ASN A 157 0.29 -5.32 14.76
CA ASN A 157 -0.98 -4.87 15.34
C ASN A 157 -0.77 -4.35 16.78
N ASP A 158 0.00 -5.08 17.58
CA ASP A 158 0.32 -4.73 18.97
C ASP A 158 1.15 -3.44 19.07
N ALA A 159 1.94 -3.12 18.04
CA ALA A 159 2.73 -1.90 17.98
C ALA A 159 1.89 -0.65 17.62
N GLN A 160 0.66 -0.84 17.12
CA GLN A 160 -0.23 0.25 16.69
C GLN A 160 0.47 1.28 15.80
N MET A 161 1.25 0.81 14.82
CA MET A 161 1.92 1.72 13.89
C MET A 161 0.89 2.52 13.08
N GLU A 162 1.13 3.81 12.88
CA GLU A 162 0.27 4.64 12.03
C GLU A 162 0.20 4.09 10.59
N TYR A 163 -1.00 4.00 10.03
CA TYR A 163 -1.17 3.72 8.61
C TYR A 163 -1.00 5.01 7.80
N SER A 164 -0.08 5.00 6.84
CA SER A 164 0.10 6.12 5.92
C SER A 164 -0.06 5.69 4.47
N PRO A 165 -1.09 6.15 3.75
CA PRO A 165 -1.25 5.87 2.32
C PRO A 165 -0.19 6.58 1.46
N LEU A 166 0.51 7.58 2.01
CA LEU A 166 1.57 8.28 1.30
C LEU A 166 2.83 7.44 1.21
N TYR A 167 3.17 6.75 2.30
CA TYR A 167 4.33 5.87 2.43
C TYR A 167 3.99 4.38 2.22
N ASN A 168 2.77 4.09 1.74
CA ASN A 168 2.22 2.76 1.40
C ASN A 168 2.76 1.62 2.28
N ASN A 169 2.79 1.84 3.59
CA ASN A 169 3.49 0.96 4.53
C ASN A 169 2.87 -0.45 4.58
N SER A 170 1.68 -0.64 4.02
CA SER A 170 1.09 -1.95 3.74
C SER A 170 1.90 -2.84 2.79
N ASN A 171 2.68 -2.28 1.85
CA ASN A 171 3.61 -3.06 1.02
C ASN A 171 4.88 -3.45 1.80
N GLY A 172 5.32 -2.59 2.72
CA GLY A 172 6.32 -2.91 3.73
C GLY A 172 5.86 -4.04 4.67
N VAL A 173 4.56 -4.12 4.97
CA VAL A 173 3.99 -5.23 5.74
C VAL A 173 4.18 -6.53 4.98
N THR A 174 3.81 -6.60 3.71
CA THR A 174 4.02 -7.82 2.89
C THR A 174 5.48 -8.26 2.90
N SER A 175 6.42 -7.33 2.71
CA SER A 175 7.86 -7.62 2.75
C SER A 175 8.29 -8.20 4.11
N THR A 176 7.79 -7.61 5.19
CA THR A 176 8.02 -8.05 6.57
C THR A 176 7.45 -9.45 6.83
N LEU A 177 6.23 -9.72 6.36
CA LEU A 177 5.59 -11.04 6.49
C LEU A 177 6.36 -12.11 5.71
N MET A 178 6.90 -11.77 4.53
CA MET A 178 7.78 -12.67 3.77
C MET A 178 9.08 -12.97 4.54
N LYS A 179 9.75 -11.94 5.09
CA LYS A 179 10.95 -12.11 5.92
C LYS A 179 10.66 -12.98 7.15
N ALA A 180 9.51 -12.77 7.81
CA ALA A 180 9.05 -13.58 8.94
C ALA A 180 8.86 -15.06 8.55
N ALA A 181 8.27 -15.29 7.38
CA ALA A 181 8.10 -16.61 6.78
C ALA A 181 9.40 -17.21 6.21
N ASP A 182 10.56 -16.57 6.39
CA ASP A 182 11.84 -17.00 5.85
C ASP A 182 11.82 -17.12 4.31
N ILE A 183 11.31 -16.07 3.67
CA ILE A 183 11.23 -15.90 2.21
C ILE A 183 11.85 -14.57 1.86
N THR A 184 12.75 -14.56 0.88
CA THR A 184 13.31 -13.33 0.34
C THR A 184 12.20 -12.51 -0.33
N PRO A 185 11.97 -11.25 0.10
CA PRO A 185 11.00 -10.38 -0.54
C PRO A 185 11.27 -10.24 -2.03
N SER A 186 10.26 -10.53 -2.85
CA SER A 186 10.29 -10.33 -4.29
C SER A 186 8.90 -9.95 -4.77
N LEU A 187 8.83 -9.02 -5.72
CA LEU A 187 7.58 -8.63 -6.37
C LEU A 187 7.29 -9.55 -7.54
N PRO A 188 6.00 -9.78 -7.85
CA PRO A 188 5.64 -10.50 -9.05
C PRO A 188 6.08 -9.75 -10.31
N LYS A 189 6.16 -10.47 -11.43
CA LYS A 189 6.40 -9.88 -12.74
C LYS A 189 5.07 -9.58 -13.45
N ASP A 190 5.04 -8.50 -14.22
CA ASP A 190 3.95 -8.17 -15.11
C ASP A 190 3.88 -9.11 -16.33
N LYS A 191 2.84 -8.94 -17.14
CA LYS A 191 2.61 -9.71 -18.38
C LYS A 191 3.77 -9.59 -19.39
N ASP A 192 4.60 -8.55 -19.29
CA ASP A 192 5.73 -8.27 -20.16
C ASP A 192 7.07 -8.74 -19.52
N GLY A 193 7.00 -9.40 -18.35
CA GLY A 193 8.14 -9.97 -17.64
C GLY A 193 8.93 -8.96 -16.80
N LYS A 194 8.45 -7.73 -16.64
CA LYS A 194 9.09 -6.69 -15.80
C LYS A 194 8.61 -6.81 -14.36
N THR A 195 9.43 -6.39 -13.40
CA THR A 195 8.99 -6.32 -12.00
C THR A 195 7.82 -5.35 -11.89
N VAL A 196 6.75 -5.77 -11.22
CA VAL A 196 5.63 -4.89 -10.90
C VAL A 196 6.14 -3.74 -10.04
N ASP A 197 5.71 -2.52 -10.35
CA ASP A 197 6.02 -1.37 -9.51
C ASP A 197 5.08 -1.36 -8.29
N ALA A 198 5.66 -1.42 -7.09
CA ALA A 198 4.95 -1.32 -5.83
C ALA A 198 5.71 -0.35 -4.93
N PRO A 199 5.12 0.82 -4.60
CA PRO A 199 5.79 1.78 -3.75
C PRO A 199 6.04 1.14 -2.37
N ASP A 200 7.24 1.39 -1.83
CA ASP A 200 7.67 0.98 -0.48
C ASP A 200 7.80 -0.55 -0.26
N PHE A 201 7.78 -1.36 -1.33
CA PHE A 201 8.12 -2.79 -1.22
C PHE A 201 9.62 -2.99 -0.97
N GLY A 202 9.95 -3.84 -0.02
CA GLY A 202 11.33 -4.10 0.42
C GLY A 202 11.80 -3.15 1.53
N GLU A 203 11.08 -2.05 1.78
CA GLU A 203 11.36 -1.18 2.92
C GLU A 203 10.96 -1.83 4.25
N ASN A 204 11.62 -1.43 5.34
CA ASN A 204 11.24 -1.83 6.68
C ASN A 204 10.04 -1.00 7.16
N LEU A 205 9.34 -1.51 8.17
CA LEU A 205 8.23 -0.80 8.81
C LEU A 205 8.78 0.22 9.81
N HIS A 206 8.26 1.44 9.74
CA HIS A 206 8.60 2.58 10.61
C HIS A 206 7.32 3.28 11.06
N GLN A 207 7.38 4.00 12.18
CA GLN A 207 6.30 4.87 12.64
C GLN A 207 6.63 6.33 12.29
N ASP A 208 5.70 7.06 11.66
CA ASP A 208 5.79 8.52 11.55
C ASP A 208 5.32 9.13 12.89
N VAL A 209 5.94 10.24 13.31
CA VAL A 209 5.58 10.93 14.57
C VAL A 209 5.34 12.41 14.35
N GLY A 210 4.99 12.80 13.11
CA GLY A 210 4.39 14.10 12.80
C GLY A 210 5.28 15.06 12.00
N LEU A 211 4.71 16.24 11.72
CA LEU A 211 5.27 17.27 10.85
C LEU A 211 6.70 17.68 11.25
N GLY A 212 7.66 17.30 10.40
CA GLY A 212 9.08 17.62 10.56
C GLY A 212 9.92 16.51 11.21
N SER A 213 9.32 15.39 11.61
CA SER A 213 10.03 14.24 12.17
C SER A 213 10.15 13.12 11.16
N HIS A 214 11.23 13.12 10.38
CA HIS A 214 11.53 12.04 9.45
C HIS A 214 11.69 10.71 10.20
N ARG A 215 10.74 9.79 10.03
CA ARG A 215 10.77 8.35 10.37
C ARG A 215 11.29 8.08 11.79
N SER A 216 10.40 7.87 12.76
CA SER A 216 10.83 7.57 14.13
C SER A 216 11.82 6.41 14.15
N GLY A 217 12.82 6.53 15.02
CA GLY A 217 13.98 5.64 15.09
C GLY A 217 13.64 4.27 15.62
N TYR A 218 12.71 3.57 14.98
CA TYR A 218 12.41 2.16 15.20
C TYR A 218 12.18 1.48 13.86
N TRP A 219 12.52 0.20 13.78
CA TRP A 219 12.23 -0.61 12.61
C TRP A 219 12.02 -2.08 12.97
N PHE A 220 11.29 -2.81 12.12
CA PHE A 220 11.01 -4.23 12.29
C PHE A 220 11.58 -5.03 11.12
N ASP A 221 12.32 -6.11 11.41
CA ASP A 221 12.92 -6.98 10.38
C ASP A 221 12.03 -8.15 9.94
N GLY A 222 10.83 -8.28 10.52
CA GLY A 222 9.93 -9.43 10.39
C GLY A 222 9.96 -10.38 11.59
N LYS A 223 10.94 -10.27 12.48
CA LYS A 223 11.12 -11.14 13.64
C LYS A 223 11.40 -10.35 14.92
N GLN A 224 12.09 -9.22 14.82
CA GLN A 224 12.56 -8.42 15.93
C GLN A 224 12.46 -6.92 15.62
N TRP A 225 12.08 -6.14 16.64
CA TRP A 225 12.09 -4.68 16.61
C TRP A 225 13.45 -4.14 17.02
N TYR A 226 13.85 -3.05 16.39
CA TYR A 226 15.09 -2.34 16.65
C TYR A 226 14.80 -0.86 16.84
N ASP A 227 15.64 -0.18 17.63
CA ASP A 227 15.67 1.27 17.68
C ASP A 227 16.62 1.88 16.64
N GLY A 228 16.75 3.21 16.64
CA GLY A 228 17.50 3.98 15.66
C GLY A 228 19.01 3.81 15.81
N ASP A 229 19.44 3.14 16.88
CA ASP A 229 20.81 2.70 17.13
C ASP A 229 21.02 1.20 16.80
N ASP A 230 20.04 0.57 16.13
CA ASP A 230 19.98 -0.86 15.81
C ASP A 230 20.00 -1.78 17.04
N ARG A 231 19.53 -1.29 18.19
CA ARG A 231 19.40 -2.13 19.40
C ARG A 231 18.04 -2.79 19.42
N ARG A 232 18.01 -4.07 19.80
CA ARG A 232 16.76 -4.82 19.93
C ARG A 232 15.87 -4.19 21.00
N ILE A 233 14.60 -3.98 20.69
CA ILE A 233 13.58 -3.44 21.62
C ILE A 233 12.34 -4.35 21.65
N GLN A 234 11.44 -4.11 22.62
CA GLN A 234 10.07 -4.59 22.52
C GLN A 234 9.33 -3.85 21.38
N PRO A 235 8.19 -4.35 20.89
CA PRO A 235 7.33 -3.59 19.99
C PRO A 235 7.12 -2.16 20.51
N PRO A 236 7.38 -1.13 19.68
CA PRO A 236 7.17 0.24 20.09
C PRO A 236 5.69 0.48 20.37
N ARG A 237 5.41 1.44 21.25
CA ARG A 237 4.04 1.87 21.58
C ARG A 237 3.97 3.37 21.44
N ASP A 238 2.86 3.84 20.91
CA ASP A 238 2.66 5.27 20.71
C ASP A 238 2.79 6.06 22.02
N GLY A 239 3.51 7.18 21.97
CA GLY A 239 3.82 8.01 23.13
C GLY A 239 4.76 7.41 24.18
N GLU A 240 5.20 6.15 24.06
CA GLU A 240 6.12 5.52 25.01
C GLU A 240 7.58 5.60 24.56
N LYS A 241 8.49 5.83 25.51
CA LYS A 241 9.93 5.73 25.24
C LYS A 241 10.33 4.26 25.14
N THR A 242 10.97 3.87 24.04
CA THR A 242 11.50 2.51 23.91
C THR A 242 12.71 2.28 24.82
N VAL A 243 12.80 1.07 25.34
CA VAL A 243 13.94 0.61 26.14
C VAL A 243 14.58 -0.58 25.42
N PRO A 244 15.91 -0.55 25.15
CA PRO A 244 16.63 -1.71 24.64
C PRO A 244 16.42 -2.94 25.52
N LEU A 245 16.17 -4.09 24.88
CA LEU A 245 16.09 -5.39 25.55
C LEU A 245 17.40 -5.74 26.26
N ASP A 246 18.51 -5.28 25.70
CA ASP A 246 19.84 -5.34 26.30
C ASP A 246 20.34 -3.91 26.55
N PRO A 247 20.24 -3.40 27.79
CA PRO A 247 20.69 -2.05 28.14
C PRO A 247 22.19 -1.82 27.92
N ASP A 248 22.98 -2.89 27.93
CA ASP A 248 24.44 -2.84 27.79
C ASP A 248 24.87 -2.98 26.31
N ALA A 249 23.92 -3.22 25.40
CA ALA A 249 24.19 -3.25 23.97
C ALA A 249 24.74 -1.90 23.51
N LYS A 250 25.95 -1.92 22.95
CA LYS A 250 26.58 -0.73 22.39
C LYS A 250 25.71 -0.18 21.27
N SER A 251 25.37 1.11 21.34
CA SER A 251 24.79 1.83 20.21
C SER A 251 25.75 1.67 19.03
N HIS A 252 25.23 1.19 17.91
CA HIS A 252 25.97 1.20 16.66
C HIS A 252 25.85 2.61 16.06
N SER A 253 26.45 3.60 16.73
CA SER A 253 26.63 4.95 16.18
C SER A 253 27.68 4.89 15.06
N GLY A 254 27.34 4.23 13.96
CA GLY A 254 28.23 3.90 12.84
C GLY A 254 27.60 4.11 11.47
N SER A 255 26.30 4.40 11.39
CA SER A 255 25.66 4.91 10.17
C SER A 255 26.01 6.39 10.05
N GLY A 256 26.98 6.69 9.18
CA GLY A 256 27.47 8.05 8.94
C GLY A 256 26.37 9.04 8.56
N PRO A 257 26.68 10.35 8.57
CA PRO A 257 25.72 11.38 8.21
C PRO A 257 25.15 11.07 6.83
N LEU A 258 23.83 11.04 6.71
CA LEU A 258 23.17 11.30 5.45
C LEU A 258 23.75 12.62 4.92
N ARG A 259 24.64 12.52 3.92
CA ARG A 259 25.13 13.67 3.16
C ARG A 259 23.94 14.22 2.40
N ILE A 260 23.22 15.14 3.03
CA ILE A 260 22.35 16.08 2.33
C ILE A 260 23.29 17.14 1.76
N SER A 261 23.53 17.12 0.46
CA SER A 261 23.99 18.31 -0.25
C SER A 261 22.84 19.31 -0.28
N ALA A 262 22.68 20.08 0.79
CA ALA A 262 21.95 21.34 0.77
C ALA A 262 23.00 22.43 1.00
N ASN A 263 23.11 23.34 0.03
CA ASN A 263 23.98 24.51 0.12
C ASN A 263 23.83 25.21 1.48
N ASP A 264 24.98 25.49 2.11
CA ASP A 264 25.08 26.33 3.28
C ASP A 264 24.49 27.72 2.98
N GLY A 265 23.42 28.07 3.70
CA GLY A 265 22.89 29.42 3.83
C GLY A 265 22.55 29.66 5.29
N GLU A 266 23.34 30.52 5.94
CA GLU A 266 23.27 30.86 7.36
C GLU A 266 21.84 31.22 7.84
N ALA A 267 21.44 30.63 8.97
CA ALA A 267 20.25 31.05 9.72
C ALA A 267 20.58 32.24 10.64
N PRO A 268 19.77 33.32 10.66
CA PRO A 268 19.81 34.29 11.75
C PRO A 268 19.01 33.81 12.96
N ARG A 269 19.53 34.20 14.14
CA ARG A 269 19.10 33.80 15.49
C ARG A 269 17.74 34.39 15.92
N GLN A 270 17.13 33.65 16.84
CA GLN A 270 15.86 33.82 17.56
C GLN A 270 15.56 35.21 18.15
N GLY A 271 14.25 35.51 18.23
CA GLY A 271 13.68 36.45 19.20
C GLY A 271 12.14 36.44 19.24
N GLY A 272 11.56 35.77 20.24
CA GLY A 272 10.27 36.10 20.89
C GLY A 272 8.96 35.76 20.16
N ASN A 273 8.10 34.96 20.83
CA ASN A 273 6.80 34.43 20.42
C ASN A 273 6.84 33.36 19.32
N ALA A 274 6.91 32.10 19.73
CA ALA A 274 6.85 30.93 18.86
C ALA A 274 5.45 30.77 18.22
N GLY A 275 5.23 31.52 17.14
CA GLY A 275 4.31 31.16 16.08
C GLY A 275 5.08 30.41 15.00
N PHE A 276 4.53 29.29 14.53
CA PHE A 276 5.04 28.53 13.39
C PHE A 276 5.20 29.48 12.19
N SER A 277 6.39 29.54 11.59
CA SER A 277 6.64 30.27 10.35
C SER A 277 7.58 29.47 9.44
N THR A 278 7.09 29.21 8.23
CA THR A 278 7.71 28.45 7.13
C THR A 278 8.45 29.37 6.16
N GLY A 279 8.32 30.68 6.31
CA GLY A 279 8.84 31.68 5.37
C GLY A 279 7.92 31.90 4.16
N ASP A 280 6.88 31.08 3.99
CA ASP A 280 5.82 31.27 3.00
C ASP A 280 4.55 31.78 3.70
N ALA A 281 4.09 32.96 3.30
CA ALA A 281 3.02 33.66 3.97
C ALA A 281 1.64 32.99 3.82
N GLU A 282 1.44 32.14 2.80
CA GLU A 282 0.19 31.39 2.63
C GLU A 282 0.22 30.10 3.43
N LEU A 283 1.36 29.39 3.46
CA LEU A 283 1.54 28.21 4.31
C LEU A 283 1.44 28.57 5.81
N ASP A 284 1.98 29.73 6.20
CA ASP A 284 1.88 30.23 7.57
C ASP A 284 0.44 30.59 7.95
N ARG A 285 -0.33 31.15 7.01
CA ARG A 285 -1.75 31.43 7.19
C ARG A 285 -2.59 30.18 7.25
N MET A 286 -2.28 29.19 6.42
CA MET A 286 -2.92 27.88 6.44
C MET A 286 -2.68 27.17 7.78
N ALA A 287 -1.44 27.14 8.26
CA ALA A 287 -1.08 26.58 9.56
C ALA A 287 -1.76 27.33 10.70
N SER A 288 -1.76 28.67 10.68
CA SER A 288 -2.44 29.47 11.70
C SER A 288 -3.96 29.25 11.72
N ALA A 289 -4.59 29.07 10.55
CA ALA A 289 -6.02 28.79 10.45
C ALA A 289 -6.38 27.41 11.01
N LEU A 290 -5.52 26.42 10.77
CA LEU A 290 -5.65 25.07 11.33
C LEU A 290 -5.56 25.07 12.85
N TYR A 291 -4.55 25.73 13.42
CA TYR A 291 -4.42 25.84 14.88
C TYR A 291 -5.60 26.58 15.53
N ALA A 292 -6.24 27.49 14.80
CA ALA A 292 -7.41 28.23 15.27
C ALA A 292 -8.74 27.49 15.06
N GLY A 293 -8.75 26.35 14.36
CA GLY A 293 -9.99 25.66 13.96
C GLY A 293 -10.87 26.50 13.03
N ASP A 294 -10.27 27.41 12.25
CA ASP A 294 -10.98 28.29 11.32
C ASP A 294 -10.97 27.70 9.91
N ASP A 295 -11.94 26.82 9.65
CA ASP A 295 -12.12 26.14 8.36
C ASP A 295 -12.28 27.12 7.20
N ALA A 296 -12.86 28.31 7.43
CA ALA A 296 -13.05 29.31 6.39
C ALA A 296 -11.73 30.01 6.03
N ALA A 297 -10.84 30.23 7.00
CA ALA A 297 -9.50 30.73 6.76
C ALA A 297 -8.60 29.67 6.12
N PHE A 298 -8.71 28.40 6.53
CA PHE A 298 -7.97 27.30 5.95
C PHE A 298 -8.31 27.12 4.46
N ASN A 299 -9.60 27.00 4.13
CA ASN A 299 -10.06 26.84 2.75
C ASN A 299 -9.63 28.01 1.84
N ARG A 300 -9.54 29.23 2.39
CA ARG A 300 -9.05 30.40 1.64
C ARG A 300 -7.55 30.32 1.38
N ALA A 301 -6.74 29.92 2.36
CA ALA A 301 -5.30 29.75 2.17
C ALA A 301 -5.00 28.65 1.14
N THR A 302 -5.70 27.51 1.22
CA THR A 302 -5.57 26.43 0.23
C THR A 302 -5.96 26.87 -1.18
N ALA A 303 -7.05 27.64 -1.32
CA ALA A 303 -7.47 28.17 -2.62
C ALA A 303 -6.44 29.14 -3.23
N ASN A 304 -5.79 29.96 -2.39
CA ASN A 304 -4.74 30.87 -2.85
C ASN A 304 -3.49 30.12 -3.31
N ILE A 305 -3.08 29.07 -2.59
CA ILE A 305 -1.94 28.22 -2.97
C ILE A 305 -2.23 27.50 -4.29
N ALA A 306 -3.44 26.97 -4.47
CA ALA A 306 -3.84 26.33 -5.72
C ALA A 306 -3.83 27.28 -6.93
N GLN A 307 -3.93 28.59 -6.69
CA GLN A 307 -3.86 29.64 -7.70
C GLN A 307 -2.46 30.26 -7.81
N SER A 308 -1.47 29.75 -7.09
CA SER A 308 -0.15 30.35 -7.08
C SER A 308 0.59 30.13 -8.41
N PRO A 309 1.43 31.09 -8.83
CA PRO A 309 2.25 30.96 -10.04
C PRO A 309 3.16 29.73 -10.02
N GLU A 310 3.63 29.30 -8.85
CA GLU A 310 4.50 28.15 -8.64
C GLU A 310 3.75 26.83 -8.92
N VAL A 311 2.51 26.71 -8.43
CA VAL A 311 1.64 25.55 -8.73
C VAL A 311 1.27 25.54 -10.21
N ALA A 312 0.99 26.69 -10.80
CA ALA A 312 0.74 26.81 -12.23
C ALA A 312 1.98 26.43 -13.08
N ALA A 313 3.19 26.81 -12.65
CA ALA A 313 4.43 26.45 -13.31
C ALA A 313 4.72 24.94 -13.23
N LEU A 314 4.45 24.32 -12.08
CA LEU A 314 4.60 22.88 -11.90
C LEU A 314 3.62 22.11 -12.80
N ALA A 315 2.36 22.55 -12.88
CA ALA A 315 1.36 21.96 -13.76
C ALA A 315 1.74 22.08 -15.25
N GLN A 316 2.35 23.20 -15.66
CA GLN A 316 2.88 23.37 -17.02
C GLN A 316 4.09 22.47 -17.29
N GLN A 317 4.94 22.24 -16.30
CA GLN A 317 6.09 21.35 -16.41
C GLN A 317 5.65 19.88 -16.56
N ASP A 318 4.62 19.46 -15.82
CA ASP A 318 4.05 18.11 -15.94
C ASP A 318 3.38 17.89 -17.31
N GLN A 319 2.70 18.91 -17.84
CA GLN A 319 2.14 18.86 -19.20
C GLN A 319 3.24 18.74 -20.26
N ALA A 320 4.32 19.51 -20.14
CA ALA A 320 5.46 19.42 -21.06
C ALA A 320 6.16 18.05 -20.99
N ALA A 321 6.27 17.46 -19.80
CA ALA A 321 6.82 16.12 -19.61
C ALA A 321 5.92 15.04 -20.25
N HIS A 322 4.60 15.18 -20.14
CA HIS A 322 3.64 14.27 -20.79
C HIS A 322 3.66 14.39 -22.32
N GLU A 323 3.80 15.59 -22.87
CA GLU A 323 3.97 15.80 -24.31
C GLU A 323 5.28 15.21 -24.82
N GLN A 324 6.39 15.39 -24.10
CA GLN A 324 7.67 14.75 -24.45
C GLN A 324 7.60 13.22 -24.42
N ALA A 325 6.93 12.64 -23.42
CA ALA A 325 6.72 11.21 -23.34
C ALA A 325 5.87 10.67 -24.51
N GLN A 326 4.83 11.38 -24.92
CA GLN A 326 4.04 11.01 -26.11
C GLN A 326 4.84 11.10 -27.41
N VAL A 327 5.65 12.15 -27.58
CA VAL A 327 6.51 12.30 -28.77
C VAL A 327 7.57 11.19 -28.84
N GLN A 328 8.15 10.80 -27.71
CA GLN A 328 9.08 9.67 -27.64
C GLN A 328 8.39 8.33 -27.96
N ALA A 329 7.17 8.11 -27.47
CA ALA A 329 6.40 6.91 -27.78
C ALA A 329 6.05 6.82 -29.28
N GLN A 330 5.66 7.93 -29.91
CA GLN A 330 5.36 7.96 -31.35
C GLN A 330 6.60 7.73 -32.23
N ASN A 331 7.75 8.26 -31.82
CA ASN A 331 9.02 8.04 -32.54
C ASN A 331 9.54 6.59 -32.39
N ALA A 332 9.32 5.95 -31.24
CA ALA A 332 9.65 4.54 -31.03
C ALA A 332 8.79 3.61 -31.92
N ASP A 333 7.49 3.94 -32.06
CA ASP A 333 6.55 3.19 -32.90
C ASP A 333 6.87 3.32 -34.40
N ALA A 334 7.33 4.51 -34.83
CA ALA A 334 7.81 4.75 -36.19
C ALA A 334 9.12 3.99 -36.51
N ALA A 335 10.03 3.88 -35.54
CA ALA A 335 11.29 3.15 -35.69
C ALA A 335 11.10 1.63 -35.78
N GLN A 336 10.11 1.06 -35.11
CA GLN A 336 9.78 -0.37 -35.21
C GLN A 336 9.16 -0.75 -36.56
N ARG A 337 8.45 0.17 -37.23
CA ARG A 337 7.84 -0.10 -38.56
C ARG A 337 8.83 -0.07 -39.72
N GLN A 338 10.08 0.33 -39.50
CA GLN A 338 11.11 0.43 -40.55
C GLN A 338 12.18 -0.68 -40.52
N GLN A 339 12.06 -1.70 -39.65
CA GLN A 339 13.01 -2.82 -39.65
C GLN A 339 12.68 -3.86 -40.74
N PRO A 340 13.54 -4.10 -41.74
CA PRO A 340 13.33 -5.16 -42.72
C PRO A 340 13.62 -6.54 -42.10
N ALA A 341 12.70 -7.48 -42.32
CA ALA A 341 12.76 -8.86 -41.83
C ALA A 341 13.99 -9.60 -42.36
N GLN A 342 14.94 -9.92 -41.48
CA GLN A 342 16.04 -10.84 -41.79
C GLN A 342 15.55 -12.28 -41.64
N GLN A 343 15.52 -13.02 -42.75
CA GLN A 343 15.20 -14.45 -42.80
C GLN A 343 16.32 -15.30 -42.18
N PRO A 344 16.00 -16.38 -41.43
CA PRO A 344 17.00 -17.29 -40.92
C PRO A 344 17.41 -18.32 -41.99
N HIS A 345 18.69 -18.35 -42.35
CA HIS A 345 19.26 -19.41 -43.18
C HIS A 345 19.50 -20.68 -42.35
N ALA A 346 18.85 -21.76 -42.77
CA ALA A 346 19.13 -23.13 -42.36
C ALA A 346 20.54 -23.55 -42.79
N ARG A 347 21.31 -24.16 -41.88
CA ARG A 347 22.51 -24.93 -42.22
C ARG A 347 22.17 -26.42 -42.24
N SER A 348 22.27 -27.01 -43.43
CA SER A 348 22.24 -28.44 -43.68
C SER A 348 23.57 -29.11 -43.37
N MET A 349 23.48 -30.43 -43.20
CA MET A 349 24.52 -31.42 -42.95
C MET A 349 25.61 -31.55 -44.05
N ASP A 350 26.65 -32.30 -43.65
CA ASP A 350 27.61 -33.13 -44.40
C ASP A 350 28.81 -32.46 -45.10
N ALA A 351 30.01 -32.62 -44.50
CA ALA A 351 31.01 -33.64 -44.88
C ALA A 351 32.19 -33.65 -43.88
#